data_AF-A0A0G4HNH2-F1
#
_entry.id   AF-A0A0G4HNH2-F1
#
_cell.length_a   1.000
_cell.length_b   1.000
_cell.length_c   1.000
_cell.angle_alpha   90.00
_cell.angle_beta   90.00
_cell.angle_gamma   90.00
#
_symmetry.space_group_name_H-M   'P 1'
#
loop_
_entity.id
_entity.type
_entity.pdbx_description
1 polymer ?
#
loop_
_entity_poly.entity_id
_entity_poly.type
_entity_poly.pdbx_seq_one_letter_code
_entity_poly.pdbx_strand_id
1 'polypeptide(L)'
;MDWESSGIHKVVSDFCGEVTASESGKEALVALVQAIVKAFVKGKEEFTLEAIQKTIEDIIPGELKSYAKGEFLKACCKVNDIEEKKETGGDGGSGASVTTEEMQTASDVHISIPAVSKLLDESLNSPVPPKVAMGMAALCQYMMAEVVELSNNQRKQIVSAKDPDPEKAAEARENLTEDHIKRGIRSDPLLEEFFQGKWPPLSA
;
A
#
# COMPACT_ATOMS: atom_id res chain seq x y z
N MET A 1 -12.88 11.44 -4.60
CA MET A 1 -12.24 10.29 -5.27
C MET A 1 -12.52 9.10 -4.38
N ASP A 2 -13.22 8.08 -4.89
CA ASP A 2 -13.51 6.84 -4.17
C ASP A 2 -12.27 5.94 -4.26
N TRP A 3 -11.34 6.10 -3.32
CA TRP A 3 -10.24 5.16 -3.10
C TRP A 3 -10.82 3.95 -2.36
N GLU A 4 -11.52 3.13 -3.14
CA GLU A 4 -12.41 2.05 -2.72
C GLU A 4 -11.98 1.36 -1.43
N SER A 5 -12.80 1.57 -0.40
CA SER A 5 -12.67 1.00 0.94
C SER A 5 -12.48 -0.52 0.96
N SER A 6 -12.81 -1.23 -0.13
CA SER A 6 -12.68 -2.68 -0.26
C SER A 6 -11.24 -3.17 -0.17
N GLY A 7 -10.29 -2.52 -0.84
CA GLY A 7 -8.88 -2.93 -0.87
C GLY A 7 -8.20 -2.76 0.48
N ILE A 8 -8.33 -1.56 1.07
CA ILE A 8 -7.84 -1.27 2.42
C ILE A 8 -8.51 -2.17 3.46
N HIS A 9 -9.83 -2.36 3.36
CA HIS A 9 -10.56 -3.28 4.24
C HIS A 9 -10.02 -4.70 4.14
N LYS A 10 -9.70 -5.18 2.94
CA LYS A 10 -9.13 -6.51 2.75
C LYS A 10 -7.78 -6.65 3.44
N VAL A 11 -6.87 -5.68 3.25
CA VAL A 11 -5.58 -5.67 3.96
C VAL A 11 -5.78 -5.63 5.47
N VAL A 12 -6.68 -4.78 5.98
CA VAL A 12 -6.97 -4.75 7.43
C VAL A 12 -7.51 -6.09 7.92
N SER A 13 -8.43 -6.72 7.19
CA SER A 13 -9.02 -8.00 7.57
C SER A 13 -8.00 -9.14 7.58
N ASP A 14 -7.06 -9.15 6.65
CA ASP A 14 -6.02 -10.18 6.59
C ASP A 14 -5.12 -10.21 7.83
N PHE A 15 -4.89 -9.05 8.47
CA PHE A 15 -4.03 -8.93 9.65
C PHE A 15 -4.79 -8.76 10.96
N CYS A 16 -6.02 -8.24 10.91
CA CYS A 16 -6.81 -7.90 12.09
C CYS A 16 -8.05 -8.79 12.30
N GLY A 17 -8.37 -9.68 11.35
CA GLY A 17 -9.53 -10.58 11.41
C GLY A 17 -10.84 -9.83 11.21
N GLU A 18 -11.73 -9.92 12.20
CA GLU A 18 -13.05 -9.26 12.20
C GLU A 18 -12.99 -7.76 12.54
N VAL A 19 -11.82 -7.26 12.97
CA VAL A 19 -11.60 -5.85 13.26
C VAL A 19 -11.60 -5.05 11.96
N THR A 20 -12.35 -3.94 11.95
CA THR A 20 -12.40 -3.03 10.80
C THR A 20 -11.52 -1.81 11.04
N ALA A 21 -11.38 -0.93 10.06
CA ALA A 21 -10.83 0.40 10.29
C ALA A 21 -11.96 1.38 10.59
N SER A 22 -11.82 2.18 11.65
CA SER A 22 -12.64 3.37 11.88
C SER A 22 -12.47 4.38 10.73
N GLU A 23 -13.32 5.40 10.65
CA GLU A 23 -13.17 6.45 9.62
C GLU A 23 -11.80 7.14 9.67
N SER A 24 -11.32 7.51 10.87
CA SER A 24 -9.97 8.07 11.04
C SER A 24 -8.88 7.06 10.65
N GLY A 25 -9.08 5.78 10.95
CA GLY A 25 -8.20 4.70 10.51
C GLY A 25 -8.13 4.57 8.99
N LYS A 26 -9.28 4.64 8.29
CA LYS A 26 -9.34 4.59 6.82
C LYS A 26 -8.62 5.78 6.20
N GLU A 27 -8.89 7.00 6.69
CA GLU A 27 -8.23 8.22 6.23
C GLU A 27 -6.72 8.14 6.40
N ALA A 28 -6.26 7.62 7.54
CA ALA A 28 -4.85 7.38 7.80
C ALA A 28 -4.26 6.31 6.85
N LEU A 29 -4.94 5.20 6.61
CA LEU A 29 -4.43 4.19 5.67
C LEU A 29 -4.38 4.71 4.23
N VAL A 30 -5.29 5.58 3.80
CA VAL A 30 -5.20 6.11 2.44
C VAL A 30 -4.11 7.12 2.28
N ALA A 31 -3.99 8.04 3.23
CA ALA A 31 -2.93 9.00 3.09
C ALA A 31 -1.59 8.22 3.09
N LEU A 32 -1.50 7.04 3.73
CA LEU A 32 -0.26 6.26 3.82
C LEU A 32 0.15 5.79 2.43
N VAL A 33 -0.81 5.29 1.64
CA VAL A 33 -0.63 4.99 0.21
C VAL A 33 -0.17 6.24 -0.54
N GLN A 34 -0.82 7.38 -0.30
CA GLN A 34 -0.45 8.63 -0.97
C GLN A 34 0.97 9.10 -0.60
N ALA A 35 1.39 8.93 0.65
CA ALA A 35 2.71 9.29 1.13
C ALA A 35 3.79 8.41 0.50
N ILE A 36 3.54 7.10 0.37
CA ILE A 36 4.42 6.19 -0.34
C ILE A 36 4.55 6.63 -1.80
N VAL A 37 3.43 6.78 -2.53
CA VAL A 37 3.48 7.19 -3.94
C VAL A 37 4.20 8.53 -4.12
N LYS A 38 3.88 9.53 -3.28
CA LYS A 38 4.55 10.85 -3.29
C LYS A 38 6.05 10.74 -3.03
N ALA A 39 6.48 9.86 -2.12
CA ALA A 39 7.91 9.65 -1.85
C ALA A 39 8.64 9.11 -3.09
N PHE A 40 7.98 8.26 -3.88
CA PHE A 40 8.56 7.64 -5.07
C PHE A 40 8.65 8.57 -6.28
N VAL A 41 7.67 9.45 -6.47
CA VAL A 41 7.62 10.38 -7.60
C VAL A 41 8.38 11.69 -7.35
N LYS A 42 8.74 11.99 -6.09
CA LYS A 42 9.38 13.26 -5.71
C LYS A 42 10.68 13.50 -6.49
N GLY A 43 10.70 14.56 -7.28
CA GLY A 43 11.89 15.01 -8.01
C GLY A 43 12.27 14.14 -9.21
N LYS A 44 11.35 13.32 -9.72
CA LYS A 44 11.56 12.44 -10.87
C LYS A 44 11.06 13.10 -12.16
N GLU A 45 11.91 13.11 -13.19
CA GLU A 45 11.51 13.45 -14.56
C GLU A 45 11.03 12.19 -15.32
N GLU A 46 11.58 11.02 -14.99
CA GLU A 46 11.22 9.73 -15.59
C GLU A 46 10.85 8.69 -14.51
N PHE A 47 9.83 7.88 -14.82
CA PHE A 47 9.28 6.88 -13.90
C PHE A 47 9.32 5.47 -14.52
N THR A 48 10.52 4.97 -14.75
CA THR A 48 10.80 3.62 -15.29
C THR A 48 10.95 2.56 -14.20
N LEU A 49 10.93 1.27 -14.57
CA LEU A 49 11.14 0.16 -13.62
C LEU A 49 12.50 0.23 -12.92
N GLU A 50 13.57 0.56 -13.66
CA GLU A 50 14.91 0.72 -13.12
C GLU A 50 14.97 1.90 -12.16
N ALA A 51 14.32 3.01 -12.51
CA ALA A 51 14.26 4.20 -11.66
C ALA A 51 13.52 3.92 -10.35
N ILE A 52 12.45 3.14 -10.39
CA ILE A 52 11.68 2.75 -9.19
C ILE A 52 12.48 1.79 -8.32
N GLN A 53 13.09 0.76 -8.92
CA GLN A 53 13.95 -0.17 -8.17
C GLN A 53 15.07 0.58 -7.46
N LYS A 54 15.73 1.54 -8.13
CA LYS A 54 16.72 2.39 -7.50
C LYS A 54 16.14 3.23 -6.36
N THR A 55 14.93 3.79 -6.53
CA THR A 55 14.26 4.49 -5.43
C THR A 55 14.02 3.58 -4.23
N ILE A 56 13.58 2.32 -4.43
CA ILE A 56 13.42 1.36 -3.34
C ILE A 56 14.74 1.21 -2.58
N GLU A 57 15.84 1.05 -3.30
CA GLU A 57 17.17 0.94 -2.72
C GLU A 57 17.61 2.20 -1.96
N ASP A 58 17.22 3.38 -2.44
CA ASP A 58 17.64 4.67 -1.89
C ASP A 58 16.82 5.10 -0.66
N ILE A 59 15.51 4.82 -0.63
CA ILE A 59 14.60 5.41 0.37
C ILE A 59 13.96 4.42 1.35
N ILE A 60 13.90 3.12 1.01
CA ILE A 60 13.32 2.13 1.93
C ILE A 60 14.46 1.59 2.83
N PRO A 61 14.35 1.71 4.16
CA PRO A 61 15.44 1.35 5.06
C PRO A 61 15.47 -0.15 5.38
N GLY A 62 16.67 -0.62 5.76
CA GLY A 62 16.88 -1.94 6.35
C GLY A 62 16.31 -3.11 5.55
N GLU A 63 15.70 -4.05 6.26
CA GLU A 63 15.15 -5.28 5.68
C GLU A 63 13.87 -5.07 4.86
N LEU A 64 13.08 -4.03 5.18
CA LEU A 64 11.88 -3.65 4.43
C LEU A 64 12.16 -3.51 2.94
N LYS A 65 13.36 -3.02 2.60
CA LYS A 65 13.82 -2.83 1.23
C LYS A 65 13.77 -4.10 0.38
N SER A 66 14.30 -5.20 0.91
CA SER A 66 14.43 -6.45 0.14
C SER A 66 13.05 -7.04 -0.16
N TYR A 67 12.15 -7.01 0.82
CA TYR A 67 10.77 -7.48 0.67
C TYR A 67 9.94 -6.56 -0.23
N ALA A 68 10.04 -5.25 -0.03
CA ALA A 68 9.41 -4.23 -0.88
C ALA A 68 9.81 -4.39 -2.35
N LYS A 69 11.10 -4.57 -2.63
CA LYS A 69 11.61 -4.82 -3.97
C LYS A 69 11.10 -6.14 -4.53
N GLY A 70 11.07 -7.19 -3.70
CA GLY A 70 10.55 -8.51 -4.08
C GLY A 70 9.09 -8.45 -4.51
N GLU A 71 8.21 -7.85 -3.70
CA GLU A 71 6.79 -7.71 -4.01
C GLU A 71 6.55 -6.81 -5.25
N PHE A 72 7.30 -5.71 -5.38
CA PHE A 72 7.27 -4.87 -6.58
C PHE A 72 7.59 -5.69 -7.85
N LEU A 73 8.72 -6.40 -7.86
CA LEU A 73 9.17 -7.16 -9.03
C LEU A 73 8.25 -8.34 -9.34
N LYS A 74 7.77 -9.07 -8.32
CA LYS A 74 6.80 -10.16 -8.47
C LYS A 74 5.52 -9.68 -9.13
N ALA A 75 5.01 -8.53 -8.72
CA ALA A 75 3.82 -7.92 -9.32
C ALA A 75 4.08 -7.48 -10.77
N CYS A 76 5.25 -6.87 -11.05
CA CYS A 76 5.63 -6.53 -12.42
C CYS A 76 5.76 -7.78 -13.33
N CYS A 77 6.33 -8.88 -12.85
CA CYS A 77 6.42 -10.14 -13.60
C CYS A 77 5.04 -10.74 -13.89
N LYS A 78 4.11 -10.63 -12.94
CA LYS A 78 2.73 -11.12 -13.11
C LYS A 78 2.01 -10.47 -14.28
N VAL A 79 2.35 -9.21 -14.62
CA VAL A 79 1.80 -8.53 -15.80
C VAL A 79 2.18 -9.24 -17.09
N ASN A 80 3.45 -9.67 -17.21
CA ASN A 80 3.90 -10.43 -18.37
C ASN A 80 3.10 -11.74 -18.50
N ASP A 81 2.86 -12.46 -17.40
CA ASP A 81 2.07 -13.70 -17.42
C ASP A 81 0.62 -13.45 -17.90
N ILE A 82 0.05 -12.29 -17.58
CA ILE A 82 -1.30 -11.91 -18.01
C ILE A 82 -1.29 -11.58 -19.51
N GLU A 83 -0.27 -10.86 -19.98
CA GLU A 83 -0.07 -10.53 -21.40
C GLU A 83 0.11 -11.81 -22.23
N GLU A 84 0.98 -12.73 -21.82
CA GLU A 84 1.23 -14.01 -22.51
C GLU A 84 -0.03 -14.90 -22.59
N LYS A 85 -0.86 -14.92 -21.54
CA LYS A 85 -2.13 -15.65 -21.53
C LYS A 85 -3.15 -15.07 -22.51
N LYS A 86 -3.17 -13.75 -22.71
CA LYS A 86 -4.03 -13.11 -23.71
C LYS A 86 -3.60 -13.49 -25.13
N GLU A 87 -2.30 -13.55 -25.39
CA GLU A 87 -1.76 -13.90 -26.71
C GLU A 87 -2.05 -15.37 -27.10
N THR A 88 -2.10 -16.28 -26.12
CA THR A 88 -2.29 -17.72 -26.34
C THR A 88 -3.75 -18.19 -26.29
N GLY A 89 -4.67 -17.37 -25.75
CA GLY A 89 -6.07 -17.73 -25.45
C GLY A 89 -7.11 -17.50 -26.56
N GLY A 90 -6.76 -16.84 -27.67
CA GLY A 90 -7.60 -16.73 -28.86
C GLY A 90 -8.48 -15.47 -28.93
N ASP A 91 -8.04 -14.50 -29.72
CA ASP A 91 -8.62 -14.16 -31.03
C ASP A 91 -7.49 -13.44 -31.79
N GLY A 92 -7.48 -13.46 -33.12
CA GLY A 92 -6.42 -12.87 -33.96
C GLY A 92 -6.32 -11.34 -33.91
N GLY A 93 -6.63 -10.71 -32.76
CA GLY A 93 -6.63 -9.29 -32.50
C GLY A 93 -5.30 -8.78 -31.98
N SER A 94 -4.51 -8.24 -32.91
CA SER A 94 -3.35 -7.38 -32.69
C SER A 94 -3.45 -6.42 -31.48
N GLY A 95 -2.52 -6.53 -30.53
CA GLY A 95 -1.96 -5.39 -29.78
C GLY A 95 -2.79 -4.74 -28.66
N ALA A 96 -3.78 -5.43 -28.08
CA ALA A 96 -4.53 -4.86 -26.95
C ALA A 96 -3.71 -4.90 -25.64
N SER A 97 -3.26 -3.73 -25.18
CA SER A 97 -2.67 -3.50 -23.85
C SER A 97 -3.54 -4.09 -22.74
N VAL A 98 -2.95 -4.74 -21.74
CA VAL A 98 -3.66 -5.15 -20.52
C VAL A 98 -4.15 -3.90 -19.77
N THR A 99 -5.36 -3.94 -19.21
CA THR A 99 -5.90 -2.83 -18.42
C THR A 99 -5.62 -3.02 -16.92
N THR A 100 -5.74 -1.93 -16.15
CA THR A 100 -5.58 -1.95 -14.70
C THR A 100 -6.61 -2.81 -13.99
N GLU A 101 -7.83 -2.92 -14.53
CA GLU A 101 -8.94 -3.72 -14.00
C GLU A 101 -8.69 -5.22 -14.23
N GLU A 102 -8.11 -5.58 -15.38
CA GLU A 102 -7.73 -6.96 -15.67
C GLU A 102 -6.60 -7.43 -14.75
N MET A 103 -5.58 -6.57 -14.55
CA MET A 103 -4.52 -6.83 -13.59
C MET A 103 -5.05 -6.94 -12.16
N GLN A 104 -6.01 -6.09 -11.78
CA GLN A 104 -6.64 -6.11 -10.46
C GLN A 104 -7.37 -7.44 -10.19
N THR A 105 -7.98 -8.03 -11.22
CA THR A 105 -8.71 -9.31 -11.12
C THR A 105 -7.78 -10.53 -11.13
N ALA A 106 -6.67 -10.43 -11.86
CA ALA A 106 -5.74 -11.55 -12.08
C ALA A 106 -4.59 -11.63 -11.06
N SER A 107 -4.57 -10.72 -10.07
CA SER A 107 -3.51 -10.62 -9.07
C SER A 107 -4.04 -10.64 -7.64
N ASP A 108 -3.14 -10.93 -6.69
CA ASP A 108 -3.41 -10.88 -5.24
C ASP A 108 -3.16 -9.47 -4.65
N VAL A 109 -3.06 -8.46 -5.52
CA VAL A 109 -2.90 -7.05 -5.10
C VAL A 109 -4.29 -6.50 -4.83
N HIS A 110 -4.62 -6.25 -3.57
CA HIS A 110 -5.89 -5.70 -3.11
C HIS A 110 -5.94 -4.17 -3.14
N ILE A 111 -4.79 -3.50 -3.04
CA ILE A 111 -4.74 -2.05 -3.25
C ILE A 111 -5.11 -1.73 -4.70
N SER A 112 -6.07 -0.83 -4.89
CA SER A 112 -6.63 -0.48 -6.20
C SER A 112 -5.54 -0.04 -7.18
N ILE A 113 -5.23 -0.91 -8.14
CA ILE A 113 -4.28 -0.61 -9.21
C ILE A 113 -4.73 0.60 -10.05
N PRO A 114 -6.02 0.74 -10.45
CA PRO A 114 -6.49 1.94 -11.15
C PRO A 114 -6.29 3.23 -10.34
N ALA A 115 -6.53 3.21 -9.02
CA ALA A 115 -6.35 4.39 -8.18
C ALA A 115 -4.86 4.78 -8.04
N VAL A 116 -3.98 3.79 -7.90
CA VAL A 116 -2.52 4.04 -7.87
C VAL A 116 -2.04 4.56 -9.22
N SER A 117 -2.49 3.98 -10.34
CA SER A 117 -2.18 4.48 -11.69
C SER A 117 -2.57 5.94 -11.83
N LYS A 118 -3.81 6.29 -11.47
CA LYS A 118 -4.30 7.66 -11.53
C LYS A 118 -3.47 8.63 -10.69
N LEU A 119 -3.12 8.24 -9.46
CA LEU A 119 -2.30 9.07 -8.58
C LEU A 119 -0.89 9.29 -9.15
N LEU A 120 -0.31 8.28 -9.80
CA LEU A 120 0.97 8.39 -10.50
C LEU A 120 0.85 9.32 -11.72
N ASP A 121 -0.19 9.14 -12.54
CA ASP A 121 -0.45 9.96 -13.72
C ASP A 121 -0.56 11.45 -13.35
N GLU A 122 -1.32 11.74 -12.29
CA GLU A 122 -1.50 13.10 -11.75
C GLU A 122 -0.19 13.66 -11.19
N SER A 123 0.63 12.82 -10.54
CA SER A 123 1.89 13.28 -9.92
C SER A 123 2.99 13.54 -10.94
N LEU A 124 3.00 12.80 -12.05
CA LEU A 124 4.01 12.87 -13.10
C LEU A 124 3.58 13.73 -14.29
N ASN A 125 2.29 14.13 -14.35
CA ASN A 125 1.67 14.78 -15.51
C ASN A 125 1.81 13.97 -16.81
N SER A 126 1.86 12.64 -16.70
CA SER A 126 1.99 11.72 -17.83
C SER A 126 1.46 10.34 -17.49
N PRO A 127 0.80 9.62 -18.42
CA PRO A 127 0.36 8.24 -18.19
C PRO A 127 1.53 7.31 -17.84
N VAL A 128 1.39 6.51 -16.78
CA VAL A 128 2.35 5.47 -16.42
C VAL A 128 2.03 4.13 -17.08
N PRO A 129 3.04 3.29 -17.37
CA PRO A 129 2.80 1.95 -17.86
C PRO A 129 1.99 1.09 -16.86
N PRO A 130 1.04 0.24 -17.31
CA PRO A 130 0.26 -0.65 -16.44
C PRO A 130 1.14 -1.49 -15.49
N LYS A 131 2.26 -1.99 -16.00
CA LYS A 131 3.26 -2.74 -15.24
C LYS A 131 3.85 -1.97 -14.05
N VAL A 132 4.06 -0.67 -14.23
CA VAL A 132 4.54 0.22 -13.17
C VAL A 132 3.45 0.47 -12.13
N ALA A 133 2.21 0.72 -12.58
CA ALA A 133 1.07 0.89 -11.67
C ALA A 133 0.84 -0.35 -10.79
N MET A 134 0.88 -1.55 -11.38
CA MET A 134 0.74 -2.81 -10.64
C MET A 134 1.88 -3.03 -9.64
N GLY A 135 3.13 -2.78 -10.04
CA GLY A 135 4.29 -2.85 -9.14
C GLY A 135 4.15 -1.89 -7.96
N MET A 136 3.75 -0.64 -8.22
CA MET A 136 3.56 0.37 -7.17
C MET A 136 2.38 0.03 -6.25
N ALA A 137 1.29 -0.54 -6.76
CA ALA A 137 0.18 -0.98 -5.93
C ALA A 137 0.58 -2.13 -4.99
N ALA A 138 1.37 -3.10 -5.47
CA ALA A 138 1.91 -4.17 -4.64
C ALA A 138 2.88 -3.65 -3.57
N LEU A 139 3.74 -2.70 -3.93
CA LEU A 139 4.63 -2.02 -2.99
C LEU A 139 3.84 -1.29 -1.89
N CYS A 140 2.80 -0.54 -2.27
CA CYS A 140 1.92 0.13 -1.32
C CYS A 140 1.20 -0.87 -0.40
N GLN A 141 0.73 -2.00 -0.94
CA GLN A 141 0.12 -3.07 -0.15
C GLN A 141 1.09 -3.65 0.87
N TYR A 142 2.33 -3.95 0.46
CA TYR A 142 3.36 -4.47 1.35
C TYR A 142 3.63 -3.51 2.52
N MET A 143 3.93 -2.24 2.21
CA MET A 143 4.20 -1.24 3.25
C MET A 143 2.99 -0.98 4.15
N MET A 144 1.77 -1.02 3.60
CA MET A 144 0.54 -0.92 4.39
C MET A 144 0.38 -2.12 5.32
N ALA A 145 0.65 -3.33 4.84
CA ALA A 145 0.55 -4.56 5.62
C ALA A 145 1.48 -4.52 6.85
N GLU A 146 2.74 -4.13 6.67
CA GLU A 146 3.71 -3.93 7.76
C GLU A 146 3.17 -2.95 8.82
N VAL A 147 2.63 -1.81 8.37
CA VAL A 147 2.04 -0.83 9.29
C VAL A 147 0.80 -1.39 9.98
N VAL A 148 -0.12 -2.03 9.26
CA VAL A 148 -1.37 -2.59 9.83
C VAL A 148 -1.07 -3.66 10.86
N GLU A 149 -0.10 -4.54 10.62
CA GLU A 149 0.30 -5.60 11.56
C GLU A 149 0.75 -5.00 12.89
N LEU A 150 1.69 -4.05 12.84
CA LEU A 150 2.20 -3.38 14.04
C LEU A 150 1.09 -2.57 14.74
N SER A 151 0.24 -1.91 13.97
CA SER A 151 -0.90 -1.15 14.50
C SER A 151 -1.90 -2.05 15.23
N ASN A 152 -2.13 -3.26 14.72
CA ASN A 152 -2.96 -4.27 15.38
C ASN A 152 -2.34 -4.74 16.70
N ASN A 153 -1.01 -4.84 16.77
CA ASN A 153 -0.32 -5.14 18.03
C ASN A 153 -0.51 -4.02 19.06
N GLN A 154 -0.43 -2.75 18.64
CA GLN A 154 -0.70 -1.60 19.51
C GLN A 154 -2.15 -1.59 20.02
N ARG A 155 -3.11 -1.86 19.14
CA ARG A 155 -4.53 -2.02 19.48
C ARG A 155 -4.74 -3.12 20.54
N LYS A 156 -4.14 -4.30 20.35
CA LYS A 156 -4.21 -5.42 21.31
C LYS A 156 -3.60 -5.07 22.67
N GLN A 157 -2.55 -4.24 22.71
CA GLN A 157 -1.96 -3.77 23.97
C GLN A 157 -2.92 -2.85 24.75
N ILE A 158 -3.68 -2.00 24.07
CA ILE A 158 -4.70 -1.16 24.71
C ILE A 158 -5.80 -2.03 25.33
N VAL A 159 -6.27 -3.05 24.61
CA VAL A 159 -7.33 -3.96 25.10
C VAL A 159 -6.85 -4.82 26.27
N SER A 160 -5.57 -5.20 26.30
CA SER A 160 -4.99 -6.10 27.30
C SER A 160 -4.29 -5.38 28.47
N ALA A 161 -4.36 -4.05 28.54
CA ALA A 161 -3.78 -3.29 29.64
C ALA A 161 -4.43 -3.66 30.98
N LYS A 162 -3.64 -3.55 32.08
CA LYS A 162 -4.08 -3.90 33.44
C LYS A 162 -5.24 -3.03 33.95
N ASP A 163 -5.27 -1.77 33.53
CA ASP A 163 -6.32 -0.80 33.84
C ASP A 163 -6.60 0.03 32.58
N PRO A 164 -7.33 -0.54 31.61
CA PRO A 164 -7.56 0.12 30.35
C PRO A 164 -8.67 1.16 30.50
N ASP A 165 -8.47 2.33 29.87
CA ASP A 165 -9.56 3.28 29.62
C ASP A 165 -10.71 2.53 28.90
N PRO A 166 -11.92 2.43 29.50
CA PRO A 166 -13.00 1.63 28.95
C PRO A 166 -13.45 2.03 27.55
N GLU A 167 -13.45 3.33 27.25
CA GLU A 167 -13.88 3.86 25.95
C GLU A 167 -12.85 3.51 24.89
N LYS A 168 -11.57 3.75 25.17
CA LYS A 168 -10.48 3.39 24.26
C LYS A 168 -10.38 1.89 24.04
N ALA A 169 -10.63 1.08 25.07
CA ALA A 169 -10.63 -0.37 24.94
C ALA A 169 -11.83 -0.88 24.13
N ALA A 170 -13.01 -0.27 24.26
CA ALA A 170 -14.17 -0.61 23.43
C ALA A 170 -13.88 -0.28 21.95
N GLU A 171 -13.40 0.93 21.66
CA GLU A 171 -13.02 1.33 20.30
C GLU A 171 -11.93 0.41 19.73
N ALA A 172 -10.88 0.12 20.52
CA ALA A 172 -9.81 -0.77 20.11
C ALA A 172 -10.25 -2.23 19.93
N ARG A 173 -11.37 -2.69 20.50
CA ARG A 173 -11.88 -4.05 20.23
C ARG A 173 -12.46 -4.19 18.84
N GLU A 174 -13.07 -3.13 18.33
CA GLU A 174 -13.82 -3.15 17.07
C GLU A 174 -13.02 -2.56 15.90
N ASN A 175 -12.13 -1.61 16.20
CA ASN A 175 -11.55 -0.75 15.17
C ASN A 175 -10.03 -0.56 15.28
N LEU A 176 -9.41 -0.47 14.11
CA LEU A 176 -8.12 0.18 13.90
C LEU A 176 -8.36 1.69 13.70
N THR A 177 -7.65 2.52 14.46
CA THR A 177 -7.80 3.99 14.46
C THR A 177 -6.51 4.64 13.98
N GLU A 178 -6.58 5.94 13.67
CA GLU A 178 -5.39 6.72 13.35
C GLU A 178 -4.32 6.64 14.46
N ASP A 179 -4.70 6.68 15.75
CA ASP A 179 -3.75 6.56 16.86
C ASP A 179 -3.04 5.21 16.86
N HIS A 180 -3.77 4.11 16.61
CA HIS A 180 -3.17 2.79 16.47
C HIS A 180 -2.14 2.76 15.35
N ILE A 181 -2.44 3.39 14.20
CA ILE A 181 -1.57 3.49 13.04
C ILE A 181 -0.30 4.28 13.34
N LYS A 182 -0.46 5.47 13.94
CA LYS A 182 0.67 6.31 14.35
C LYS A 182 1.56 5.61 15.36
N ARG A 183 1.00 4.82 16.28
CA ARG A 183 1.79 4.03 17.24
C ARG A 183 2.48 2.85 16.57
N GLY A 184 1.82 2.19 15.61
CA GLY A 184 2.41 1.10 14.82
C GLY A 184 3.69 1.55 14.11
N ILE A 185 3.60 2.67 13.38
CA ILE A 185 4.76 3.28 12.71
C ILE A 185 5.87 3.63 13.70
N ARG A 186 5.56 4.29 14.83
CA ARG A 186 6.57 4.67 15.86
C ARG A 186 7.18 3.49 16.59
N SER A 187 6.55 2.33 16.56
CA SER A 187 7.07 1.14 17.25
C SER A 187 8.16 0.41 16.45
N ASP A 188 8.31 0.74 15.17
CA ASP A 188 9.32 0.16 14.30
C ASP A 188 10.26 1.25 13.75
N PRO A 189 11.58 1.19 14.04
CA PRO A 189 12.53 2.21 13.62
C PRO A 189 12.63 2.38 12.09
N LEU A 190 12.45 1.31 11.32
CA LEU A 190 12.57 1.35 9.85
C LEU A 190 11.36 2.04 9.23
N LEU A 191 10.15 1.74 9.70
CA LEU A 191 8.94 2.44 9.28
C LEU A 191 8.95 3.89 9.75
N GLU A 192 9.40 4.17 10.98
CA GLU A 192 9.55 5.54 11.47
C GLU A 192 10.52 6.35 10.60
N GLU A 193 11.70 5.80 10.28
CA GLU A 193 12.68 6.42 9.37
C GLU A 193 12.07 6.68 7.98
N PHE A 194 11.37 5.69 7.41
CA PHE A 194 10.71 5.84 6.11
C PHE A 194 9.66 6.95 6.14
N PHE A 195 8.76 6.97 7.13
CA PHE A 195 7.64 7.92 7.18
C PHE A 195 8.00 9.28 7.79
N GLN A 196 9.20 9.44 8.33
CA GLN A 196 9.67 10.70 8.92
C GLN A 196 9.53 11.86 7.93
N GLY A 197 8.69 12.85 8.28
CA GLY A 197 8.42 14.04 7.48
C GLY A 197 7.64 13.81 6.17
N LYS A 198 7.14 12.59 5.93
CA LYS A 198 6.39 12.20 4.72
C LYS A 198 4.92 11.90 5.01
N TRP A 199 4.60 11.64 6.27
CA TRP A 199 3.27 11.37 6.80
C TRP A 199 2.72 12.60 7.55
N PRO A 200 1.38 12.84 7.62
CA PRO A 200 0.84 13.85 8.51
C PRO A 200 1.46 13.74 9.91
N PRO A 201 1.73 14.86 10.59
CA PRO A 201 2.54 14.86 11.81
C PRO A 201 2.08 13.79 12.81
N LEU A 202 3.05 13.02 13.32
CA LEU A 202 2.84 12.00 14.35
C LEU A 202 2.59 12.61 15.75
N SER A 203 2.39 13.92 15.84
CA SER A 203 2.14 14.62 17.10
C SER A 203 0.76 14.29 17.66
N ALA A 204 0.74 14.10 18.98
CA ALA A 204 -0.43 13.86 19.83
C ALA A 204 -1.39 15.06 19.88
#